data_AF-A0A5B8R6I6-F1
#
_entry.id   AF-A0A5B8R6I6-F1
#
_cell.length_a   1.000
_cell.length_b   1.000
_cell.length_c   1.000
_cell.angle_alpha   90.00
_cell.angle_beta   90.00
_cell.angle_gamma   90.00
#
_symmetry.space_group_name_H-M   'P 1'
#
loop_
_entity.id
_entity.type
_entity.pdbx_description
1 polymer ?
#
loop_
_entity_poly.entity_id
_entity_poly.type
_entity_poly.pdbx_seq_one_letter_code
_entity_poly.pdbx_strand_id
1 'polypeptide(L)'
;MTNTNFSQFTEQFEKTVLGPMRAYATMAVDHFEKLSEVQYDAAKAYTEFGIQQVRSAMDIKDASDVQSYWQQQQKAAETIRDRVKGDAEKVVALNQEFAEKAQKAVQENAKTVSQAAGTK
;
A
#
# COMPACT_ATOMS: atom_id res chain seq x y z
N MET A 1 -2.67 46.66 17.64
CA MET A 1 -2.76 45.42 18.45
C MET A 1 -3.69 44.35 17.86
N THR A 2 -4.50 44.66 16.84
CA THR A 2 -5.43 43.70 16.19
C THR A 2 -4.76 42.71 15.22
N ASN A 3 -3.67 43.10 14.54
CA ASN A 3 -3.01 42.23 13.56
C ASN A 3 -2.31 41.01 14.18
N THR A 4 -1.73 41.16 15.37
CA THR A 4 -1.00 40.09 16.08
C THR A 4 -1.93 38.98 16.58
N ASN A 5 -3.12 39.33 17.05
CA ASN A 5 -4.12 38.36 17.49
C ASN A 5 -4.70 37.56 16.32
N PHE A 6 -4.87 38.19 15.16
CA PHE A 6 -5.35 37.52 13.95
C PHE A 6 -4.29 36.56 13.36
N SER A 7 -3.01 36.96 13.36
CA SER A 7 -1.93 36.08 12.88
C SER A 7 -1.73 34.86 13.79
N GLN A 8 -1.77 35.05 15.12
CA GLN A 8 -1.69 33.94 16.08
C GLN A 8 -2.86 32.97 15.96
N PHE A 9 -4.09 33.49 15.80
CA PHE A 9 -5.27 32.67 15.55
C PHE A 9 -5.13 31.84 14.27
N THR A 10 -4.67 32.48 13.19
CA THR A 10 -4.45 31.80 11.90
C THR A 10 -3.39 30.70 12.02
N GLU A 11 -2.28 30.98 12.71
CA GLU A 11 -1.21 30.01 12.92
C GLU A 11 -1.66 28.82 13.81
N GLN A 12 -2.49 29.09 14.82
CA GLN A 12 -3.05 28.06 15.68
C GLN A 12 -4.09 27.20 14.94
N PHE A 13 -4.93 27.82 14.11
CA PHE A 13 -5.88 27.11 13.24
C PHE A 13 -5.15 26.23 12.21
N GLU A 14 -4.09 26.74 11.60
CA GLU A 14 -3.25 25.98 10.68
C GLU A 14 -2.65 24.75 11.37
N LYS A 15 -2.08 24.90 12.58
CA LYS A 15 -1.42 23.81 13.32
C LYS A 15 -2.39 22.79 13.91
N THR A 16 -3.56 23.22 14.36
CA THR A 16 -4.49 22.34 15.11
C THR A 16 -5.61 21.74 14.27
N VAL A 17 -5.91 22.32 13.10
CA VAL A 17 -7.03 21.89 12.23
C VAL A 17 -6.51 21.46 10.86
N LEU A 18 -5.83 22.36 10.14
CA LEU A 18 -5.43 22.09 8.76
C LEU A 18 -4.26 21.12 8.64
N GLY A 19 -3.25 21.22 9.52
CA GLY A 19 -2.11 20.31 9.59
C GLY A 19 -2.53 18.83 9.74
N PRO A 20 -3.31 18.48 10.79
CA PRO A 20 -3.81 17.12 10.98
C PRO A 20 -4.63 16.59 9.80
N MET A 21 -5.50 17.43 9.20
CA MET A 21 -6.28 17.03 8.03
C MET A 21 -5.40 16.74 6.81
N ARG A 22 -4.39 17.58 6.54
CA ARG A 22 -3.44 17.33 5.45
C ARG A 22 -2.63 16.06 5.70
N ALA A 23 -2.14 15.84 6.93
CA ALA A 23 -1.41 14.63 7.28
C ALA A 23 -2.24 13.36 7.06
N TYR A 24 -3.50 13.38 7.46
CA TYR A 24 -4.44 12.27 7.20
C TYR A 24 -4.67 12.07 5.70
N ALA A 25 -4.93 13.14 4.94
CA ALA A 25 -5.13 13.06 3.49
C ALA A 25 -3.90 12.48 2.78
N THR A 26 -2.69 12.91 3.16
CA THR A 26 -1.43 12.35 2.64
C THR A 26 -1.31 10.85 2.95
N MET A 27 -1.60 10.44 4.18
CA MET A 27 -1.55 9.04 4.58
C MET A 27 -2.54 8.17 3.80
N ALA A 28 -3.77 8.68 3.59
CA ALA A 28 -4.80 7.97 2.82
C ALA A 28 -4.41 7.84 1.34
N VAL A 29 -3.88 8.91 0.73
CA VAL A 29 -3.42 8.90 -0.66
C VAL A 29 -2.22 7.97 -0.85
N ASP A 30 -1.21 8.02 0.03
CA ASP A 30 -0.04 7.12 -0.02
C ASP A 30 -0.44 5.64 0.10
N HIS A 31 -1.37 5.33 1.01
CA HIS A 31 -1.87 3.98 1.17
C HIS A 31 -2.66 3.51 -0.07
N PHE A 32 -3.49 4.38 -0.65
CA PHE A 32 -4.24 4.09 -1.87
C PHE A 32 -3.32 3.88 -3.08
N GLU A 33 -2.29 4.72 -3.25
CA GLU A 33 -1.29 4.59 -4.31
C GLU A 33 -0.61 3.23 -4.23
N LYS A 34 -0.06 2.88 -3.07
CA LYS A 34 0.64 1.60 -2.87
C LYS A 34 -0.26 0.38 -3.02
N LEU A 35 -1.50 0.43 -2.51
CA LEU A 35 -2.46 -0.64 -2.73
C LEU A 35 -2.83 -0.81 -4.21
N SER A 36 -2.91 0.30 -4.95
CA SER A 36 -3.19 0.28 -6.39
C SER A 36 -2.02 -0.32 -7.17
N GLU A 37 -0.77 -0.01 -6.78
CA GLU A 37 0.42 -0.66 -7.34
C GLU A 37 0.42 -2.18 -7.12
N VAL A 38 0.11 -2.63 -5.89
CA VAL A 38 0.02 -4.07 -5.59
C VAL A 38 -1.04 -4.76 -6.47
N GLN A 39 -2.23 -4.14 -6.62
CA GLN A 39 -3.29 -4.69 -7.47
C GLN A 39 -2.90 -4.72 -8.95
N TYR A 40 -2.26 -3.66 -9.45
CA TYR A 40 -1.79 -3.59 -10.84
C TYR A 40 -0.72 -4.65 -11.12
N ASP A 41 0.27 -4.77 -10.23
CA ASP A 41 1.33 -5.77 -10.31
C ASP A 41 0.78 -7.21 -10.28
N ALA A 42 -0.23 -7.46 -9.43
CA ALA A 42 -0.91 -8.74 -9.37
C ALA A 42 -1.64 -9.05 -10.68
N ALA A 43 -2.43 -8.09 -11.20
CA ALA A 43 -3.16 -8.24 -12.46
C ALA A 43 -2.23 -8.52 -13.64
N LYS A 44 -1.11 -7.80 -13.74
CA LYS A 44 -0.08 -8.03 -14.76
C LYS A 44 0.50 -9.44 -14.63
N ALA A 45 0.93 -9.82 -13.44
CA ALA A 45 1.57 -11.12 -13.21
C ALA A 45 0.62 -12.30 -13.51
N TYR A 46 -0.65 -12.23 -13.10
CA TYR A 46 -1.62 -13.29 -13.38
C TYR A 46 -1.96 -13.37 -14.87
N THR A 47 -2.00 -12.23 -15.58
CA THR A 47 -2.20 -12.22 -17.03
C THR A 47 -1.01 -12.84 -17.76
N GLU A 48 0.22 -12.46 -17.38
CA GLU A 48 1.45 -13.03 -17.93
C GLU A 48 1.52 -14.54 -17.68
N PHE A 49 1.18 -14.98 -16.47
CA PHE A 49 1.08 -16.40 -16.13
C PHE A 49 0.08 -17.13 -17.02
N GLY A 50 -1.14 -16.61 -17.19
CA GLY A 50 -2.16 -17.21 -18.04
C GLY A 50 -1.72 -17.33 -19.50
N ILE A 51 -1.12 -16.28 -20.06
CA ILE A 51 -0.57 -16.29 -21.42
C ILE A 51 0.54 -17.34 -21.55
N GLN A 52 1.41 -17.46 -20.54
CA GLN A 52 2.45 -18.48 -20.51
C GLN A 52 1.86 -19.89 -20.50
N GLN A 53 0.80 -20.15 -19.72
CA GLN A 53 0.13 -21.45 -19.71
C GLN A 53 -0.49 -21.81 -21.07
N VAL A 54 -1.10 -20.83 -21.75
CA VAL A 54 -1.63 -21.04 -23.10
C VAL A 54 -0.52 -21.38 -24.09
N ARG A 55 0.63 -20.68 -24.03
CA ARG A 55 1.80 -21.01 -24.86
C ARG A 55 2.33 -22.41 -24.58
N SER A 56 2.54 -22.76 -23.31
CA SER A 56 2.98 -24.10 -22.91
C SER A 56 2.02 -25.20 -23.39
N ALA A 57 0.72 -24.94 -23.43
CA ALA A 57 -0.27 -25.89 -23.95
C ALA A 57 -0.19 -26.04 -25.48
N MET A 58 0.07 -24.95 -26.22
CA MET A 58 0.24 -24.99 -27.68
C MET A 58 1.51 -25.73 -28.12
N ASP A 59 2.50 -25.84 -27.24
CA ASP A 59 3.77 -26.54 -27.53
C ASP A 59 3.64 -28.07 -27.45
N ILE A 60 2.52 -28.62 -26.96
CA ILE A 60 2.29 -30.06 -26.86
C ILE A 60 1.96 -30.65 -28.24
N LYS A 61 2.83 -31.52 -28.76
CA LYS A 61 2.67 -32.19 -30.06
C LYS A 61 2.59 -33.70 -29.94
N ASP A 62 3.24 -34.26 -28.92
CA ASP A 62 3.23 -35.69 -28.66
C ASP A 62 3.25 -36.05 -27.16
N ALA A 63 3.29 -37.36 -26.87
CA ALA A 63 3.25 -37.88 -25.50
C ALA A 63 4.46 -37.48 -24.64
N SER A 64 5.62 -37.20 -25.25
CA SER A 64 6.80 -36.73 -24.52
C SER A 64 6.66 -35.27 -24.08
N ASP A 65 5.96 -34.46 -24.89
CA ASP A 65 5.62 -33.09 -24.54
C ASP A 65 4.61 -33.04 -23.38
N VAL A 66 3.70 -34.00 -23.30
CA VAL A 66 2.74 -34.10 -22.17
C VAL A 66 3.48 -34.31 -20.84
N GLN A 67 4.50 -35.18 -20.81
CA GLN A 67 5.32 -35.38 -19.61
C GLN A 67 6.07 -34.09 -19.22
N SER A 68 6.63 -33.39 -20.21
CA SER A 68 7.33 -32.12 -20.00
C SER A 68 6.39 -31.02 -19.51
N TYR A 69 5.18 -30.93 -20.07
CA TYR A 69 4.13 -30.02 -19.64
C TYR A 69 3.72 -30.27 -18.19
N TRP A 70 3.58 -31.53 -17.77
CA TRP A 70 3.28 -31.87 -16.37
C TRP A 70 4.34 -31.36 -15.39
N GLN A 71 5.63 -31.48 -15.73
CA GLN A 71 6.70 -30.92 -14.91
C GLN A 71 6.65 -29.39 -14.87
N GLN A 72 6.30 -28.74 -15.99
CA GLN A 72 6.11 -27.29 -16.03
C GLN A 72 4.92 -26.85 -15.18
N GLN A 73 3.82 -27.62 -15.15
CA GLN A 73 2.65 -27.31 -14.31
C GLN A 73 2.97 -27.33 -12.82
N GLN A 74 3.83 -28.24 -12.36
CA GLN A 74 4.26 -28.26 -10.96
C GLN A 74 4.99 -26.96 -10.59
N LYS A 75 5.93 -26.52 -11.43
CA LYS A 75 6.65 -25.24 -11.24
C LYS A 75 5.73 -24.03 -11.37
N ALA A 76 4.74 -24.10 -12.25
CA ALA A 76 3.73 -23.06 -12.41
C ALA A 76 2.88 -22.92 -11.13
N ALA A 77 2.49 -24.04 -10.53
CA ALA A 77 1.77 -24.07 -9.26
C ALA A 77 2.60 -23.48 -8.10
N GLU A 78 3.90 -23.80 -8.04
CA GLU A 78 4.81 -23.19 -7.06
C GLU A 78 4.93 -21.67 -7.26
N THR A 79 5.17 -21.25 -8.51
CA THR A 79 5.28 -19.83 -8.87
C THR A 79 4.05 -19.04 -8.45
N ILE A 80 2.84 -19.53 -8.77
CA ILE A 80 1.62 -18.79 -8.41
C ILE A 80 1.35 -18.81 -6.92
N ARG A 81 1.68 -19.92 -6.22
CA ARG A 81 1.55 -20.00 -4.76
C ARG A 81 2.45 -18.97 -4.08
N ASP A 82 3.71 -18.91 -4.47
CA ASP A 82 4.68 -18.00 -3.87
C ASP A 82 4.34 -16.53 -4.21
N ARG A 83 3.78 -16.27 -5.40
CA ARG A 83 3.25 -14.97 -5.78
C ARG A 83 2.06 -14.54 -4.90
N VAL A 84 1.07 -15.41 -4.74
CA VAL A 84 -0.11 -15.14 -3.88
C VAL A 84 0.34 -14.84 -2.44
N LYS A 85 1.28 -15.63 -1.93
CA LYS A 85 1.86 -15.39 -0.60
C LYS A 85 2.56 -14.02 -0.53
N GLY A 86 3.41 -13.70 -1.50
CA GLY A 86 4.11 -12.42 -1.54
C GLY A 86 3.17 -11.22 -1.65
N ASP A 87 2.09 -11.32 -2.41
CA ASP A 87 1.09 -10.27 -2.53
C ASP A 87 0.32 -10.07 -1.20
N ALA A 88 0.00 -11.16 -0.50
CA ALA A 88 -0.60 -11.09 0.83
C ALA A 88 0.35 -10.43 1.85
N GLU A 89 1.64 -10.79 1.84
CA GLU A 89 2.67 -10.18 2.69
C GLU A 89 2.81 -8.68 2.41
N LYS A 90 2.77 -8.25 1.14
CA LYS A 90 2.77 -6.83 0.76
C LYS A 90 1.57 -6.08 1.34
N VAL A 91 0.36 -6.62 1.19
CA VAL A 91 -0.86 -5.98 1.74
C VAL A 91 -0.78 -5.87 3.26
N VAL A 92 -0.30 -6.90 3.95
CA VAL A 92 -0.09 -6.86 5.40
C VAL A 92 0.90 -5.77 5.78
N ALA A 93 2.03 -5.66 5.07
CA ALA A 93 3.03 -4.62 5.31
C ALA A 93 2.45 -3.21 5.10
N LEU A 94 1.64 -3.00 4.06
CA LEU A 94 0.97 -1.71 3.81
C LEU A 94 0.01 -1.32 4.93
N ASN A 95 -0.72 -2.28 5.48
CA ASN A 95 -1.63 -2.05 6.60
C ASN A 95 -0.86 -1.72 7.89
N GLN A 96 0.27 -2.40 8.14
CA GLN A 96 1.15 -2.10 9.26
C GLN A 96 1.74 -0.69 9.13
N GLU A 97 2.25 -0.32 7.95
CA GLU A 97 2.77 1.03 7.69
C GLU A 97 1.71 2.11 7.94
N PHE A 98 0.48 1.89 7.45
CA PHE A 98 -0.63 2.81 7.68
C PHE A 98 -0.96 2.95 9.18
N ALA A 99 -1.03 1.84 9.92
CA ALA A 99 -1.29 1.87 11.36
C ALA A 99 -0.18 2.61 12.13
N GLU A 100 1.10 2.38 11.79
CA GLU A 100 2.23 3.09 12.38
C GLU A 100 2.18 4.59 12.10
N LYS A 101 1.89 4.99 10.86
CA LYS A 101 1.73 6.41 10.49
C LYS A 101 0.57 7.05 11.23
N ALA A 102 -0.56 6.36 11.35
CA ALA A 102 -1.73 6.84 12.09
C ALA A 102 -1.40 7.04 13.58
N GLN A 103 -0.71 6.08 14.20
CA GLN A 103 -0.27 6.20 15.60
C GLN A 103 0.67 7.40 15.81
N LYS A 104 1.65 7.59 14.93
CA LYS A 104 2.56 8.75 14.98
C LYS A 104 1.79 10.06 14.83
N ALA A 105 0.87 10.16 13.88
CA ALA A 105 0.05 11.36 13.68
C ALA A 105 -0.78 11.71 14.92
N VAL A 106 -1.36 10.72 15.60
CA VAL A 106 -2.09 10.93 16.86
C VAL A 106 -1.16 11.42 17.97
N GLN A 107 0.03 10.84 18.11
CA GLN A 107 1.02 11.28 19.10
C GLN A 107 1.50 12.72 18.86
N GLU A 108 1.77 13.07 17.61
CA GLU A 108 2.18 14.43 17.21
C GLU A 108 1.07 15.46 17.45
N ASN A 109 -0.18 15.11 17.13
CA ASN A 109 -1.33 15.95 17.41
C ASN A 109 -1.54 16.16 18.92
N ALA A 110 -1.44 15.10 19.73
CA ALA A 110 -1.53 15.20 21.18
C ALA A 110 -0.44 16.11 21.77
N LYS A 111 0.80 16.02 21.25
CA LYS A 111 1.91 16.90 21.64
C LYS A 111 1.63 18.36 21.24
N THR A 112 1.15 18.59 20.03
CA THR A 112 0.82 19.93 19.50
C THR A 112 -0.29 20.59 20.33
N VAL A 113 -1.35 19.84 20.66
CA VAL A 113 -2.44 20.31 21.52
C VAL A 113 -1.94 20.57 22.95
N SER A 114 -1.11 19.69 23.52
CA SER A 114 -0.54 19.89 24.85
C SER A 114 0.39 21.10 24.93
N GLN A 115 1.16 21.38 23.87
CA GLN A 115 2.01 22.57 23.76
C GLN A 115 1.17 23.85 23.59
N ALA A 116 0.09 23.79 22.81
CA ALA A 116 -0.85 24.90 22.66
C ALA A 116 -1.66 25.18 23.94
N ALA A 117 -1.94 24.16 24.75
CA ALA A 117 -2.62 24.28 26.04
C ALA A 117 -1.66 24.63 27.20
N GLY A 118 -0.35 24.48 27.00
CA GLY A 118 0.70 24.68 27.99
C GLY A 118 1.15 26.13 28.22
N THR A 119 0.53 27.11 27.57
CA THR A 119 0.75 28.54 27.88
C THR A 119 -0.15 28.95 29.06
N LYS A 120 0.28 28.58 30.27
CA LYS A 120 -0.06 29.30 31.51
C LYS A 120 1.22 29.64 32.24
#